data_AF-A0A436EQF7-F1
#
_entry.id   AF-A0A436EQF7-F1
#
_cell.length_a   1.000
_cell.length_b   1.000
_cell.length_c   1.000
_cell.angle_alpha   90.00
_cell.angle_beta   90.00
_cell.angle_gamma   90.00
#
_symmetry.space_group_name_H-M   'P 1'
#
loop_
_entity.id
_entity.type
_entity.pdbx_description
1 polymer ?
#
loop_
_entity_poly.entity_id
_entity_poly.type
_entity_poly.pdbx_seq_one_letter_code
_entity_poly.pdbx_strand_id
1 'polypeptide(L)' 'MKKTLATTAALLAFLGTAYAATVQGTIQAVDPTTKSITLDDGKIYQ' A
#
# COMPACT_ATOMS: atom_id res chain seq x y z
N MET A 1 1.39 9.68 -34.06
CA MET A 1 1.87 10.69 -33.09
C MET A 1 0.79 11.18 -32.11
N LYS A 2 -0.46 11.43 -32.53
CA LYS A 2 -1.52 11.89 -31.60
C LYS A 2 -1.97 10.81 -30.59
N LYS A 3 -2.04 9.56 -31.06
CA LYS A 3 -2.48 8.40 -30.25
C LYS A 3 -1.47 8.03 -29.15
N THR A 4 -0.18 8.13 -29.44
CA THR A 4 0.91 7.81 -28.49
C THR A 4 0.95 8.78 -27.31
N LEU A 5 0.63 10.05 -27.54
CA LEU A 5 0.57 11.08 -26.50
C LEU A 5 -0.60 10.86 -25.53
N ALA A 6 -1.74 10.41 -26.05
CA ALA A 6 -2.89 10.07 -25.22
C ALA A 6 -2.63 8.83 -24.35
N THR A 7 -1.92 7.82 -24.88
CA THR A 7 -1.59 6.61 -24.12
C THR A 7 -0.60 6.87 -23.00
N THR A 8 0.42 7.71 -23.22
CA THR A 8 1.37 8.08 -22.15
C THR A 8 0.73 8.95 -21.06
N ALA A 9 -0.18 9.87 -21.41
CA ALA A 9 -0.91 10.65 -20.42
C ALA A 9 -1.82 9.77 -19.54
N ALA A 10 -2.48 8.76 -20.12
CA ALA A 10 -3.30 7.82 -19.36
C ALA A 10 -2.48 6.92 -18.42
N LEU A 11 -1.28 6.50 -18.83
CA LEU A 11 -0.37 5.72 -17.99
C LEU A 11 0.21 6.53 -16.83
N LEU A 12 0.46 7.83 -17.04
CA LEU A 12 0.95 8.73 -15.99
C LEU A 12 -0.06 8.89 -14.84
N ALA A 13 -1.36 8.80 -15.12
CA ALA A 13 -2.42 8.88 -14.11
C ALA A 13 -2.44 7.67 -13.15
N PHE A 14 -1.84 6.54 -13.54
CA PHE A 14 -1.66 5.37 -12.67
C PHE A 14 -0.38 5.41 -11.83
N LEU A 15 0.47 6.42 -12.03
CA LEU A 15 1.65 6.66 -11.17
C LEU A 15 1.20 7.37 -9.89
N GLY A 16 0.31 6.74 -9.12
CA GLY A 16 -0.01 7.17 -7.77
C GLY A 16 1.21 7.02 -6.88
N THR A 17 1.48 8.01 -6.03
CA THR A 17 2.51 7.91 -4.99
C THR A 17 2.09 6.84 -3.99
N ALA A 18 2.89 5.79 -3.82
CA ALA A 18 2.66 4.81 -2.76
C ALA A 18 2.80 5.50 -1.40
N TYR A 19 1.69 5.62 -0.67
CA TYR A 19 1.68 6.22 0.66
C TYR A 19 2.29 5.23 1.65
N ALA A 20 3.57 5.41 1.97
CA ALA A 20 4.29 4.64 2.98
C ALA A 20 4.17 5.37 4.33
N ALA A 21 3.18 4.98 5.13
CA ALA A 21 3.05 5.46 6.51
C ALA A 21 3.90 4.61 7.45
N THR A 22 4.65 5.27 8.34
CA THR A 22 5.30 4.60 9.46
C THR A 22 4.29 4.47 10.59
N VAL A 23 3.98 3.23 10.99
CA VAL A 23 3.14 2.95 12.15
C VAL A 23 3.99 2.34 13.25
N GLN A 24 3.85 2.87 14.46
CA GLN A 24 4.49 2.36 15.65
C GLN A 24 3.42 1.93 16.66
N GLY A 25 3.61 0.78 17.28
CA GLY A 25 2.71 0.23 18.28
C GLY A 25 3.27 -1.05 18.88
N THR A 26 2.53 -1.62 19.82
CA THR A 26 2.90 -2.90 20.46
C THR A 26 2.26 -4.05 19.70
N ILE A 27 3.02 -5.11 19.42
CA ILE A 27 2.46 -6.31 18.78
C ILE A 27 1.54 -7.03 19.78
N GLN A 28 0.27 -7.19 19.43
CA GLN A 28 -0.65 -8.05 20.18
C GLN A 28 -0.67 -9.48 19.65
N ALA A 29 -0.68 -9.66 18.32
CA ALA A 29 -0.75 -10.99 17.70
C ALA A 29 -0.01 -11.05 16.37
N VAL A 30 0.48 -12.24 16.02
CA VAL A 30 1.17 -12.54 14.75
C VAL A 30 0.50 -13.77 14.12
N ASP A 31 0.05 -13.64 12.88
CA ASP A 31 -0.46 -14.74 12.07
C ASP A 31 0.54 -15.09 10.95
N PRO A 32 1.25 -16.23 11.06
CA PRO A 32 2.23 -16.64 10.05
C PRO A 32 1.59 -17.17 8.75
N THR A 33 0.33 -17.60 8.79
CA THR A 33 -0.37 -18.14 7.62
C THR A 33 -0.76 -17.01 6.66
N THR A 34 -1.35 -15.95 7.19
CA THR A 34 -1.70 -14.75 6.40
C THR A 34 -0.55 -13.75 6.29
N LYS A 35 0.53 -13.94 7.05
CA LYS A 35 1.67 -13.00 7.14
C LYS A 35 1.24 -11.63 7.65
N SER A 36 0.36 -11.63 8.66
CA SER A 36 -0.20 -10.40 9.22
C SER A 36 0.19 -10.20 10.68
N ILE A 37 0.23 -8.92 11.09
CA ILE A 37 0.54 -8.50 12.46
C ILE A 37 -0.61 -7.64 12.96
N THR A 38 -1.13 -7.94 14.15
CA THR A 38 -2.12 -7.11 14.84
C THR A 38 -1.42 -6.27 15.90
N LEU A 39 -1.58 -4.96 15.83
CA LEU A 39 -1.05 -4.03 16.83
C LEU A 39 -2.07 -3.78 17.96
N ASP A 40 -1.63 -3.05 18.98
CA ASP A 40 -2.41 -2.66 20.16
C ASP A 40 -3.58 -1.73 19.87
N ASP A 41 -3.57 -1.06 18.73
CA ASP A 41 -4.70 -0.28 18.21
C ASP A 41 -5.80 -1.16 17.57
N GLY A 42 -5.59 -2.48 17.53
CA GLY A 42 -6.52 -3.45 16.95
C GLY A 42 -6.49 -3.51 15.42
N LYS A 43 -5.60 -2.77 14.75
CA LYS A 43 -5.45 -2.84 13.29
C LYS A 43 -4.53 -3.98 12.88
N ILE A 44 -4.80 -4.51 11.68
CA ILE A 44 -4.04 -5.59 11.05
C ILE A 44 -3.21 -5.02 9.91
N TYR A 45 -1.93 -5.38 9.89
CA TYR A 45 -0.93 -4.93 8.90
C TYR A 45 -0.37 -6.13 8.14
N GLN A 46 -0.13 -5.95 6.83
CA GLN A 46 0.42 -6.93 5.89
C GLN A 46 1.44 -6.28 4.96
#